data_AF-A0A6M8UHH4-F1
#
_entry.id   AF-A0A6M8UHH4-F1
#
_cell.length_a   1.000
_cell.length_b   1.000
_cell.length_c   1.000
_cell.angle_alpha   90.00
_cell.angle_beta   90.00
_cell.angle_gamma   90.00
#
_symmetry.space_group_name_H-M   'P 1'
#
loop_
_entity.id
_entity.type
_entity.pdbx_description
1 polymer ?
#
loop_
_entity_poly.entity_id
_entity_poly.type
_entity_poly.pdbx_seq_one_letter_code
_entity_poly.pdbx_strand_id
1 'polypeptide(L)'
;MYGTRKELTRELKRMFAAAEPLAILVWTADSVSALAEASAITEDEAERVLAEIGAITMDDHQAEGVSVATVRDLLAGIREAGGAGCPGRRPGLLKA
;
A
#
# COMPACT_ATOMS: atom_id res chain seq x y z
N MET A 1 -8.35 -4.30 -0.33
CA MET A 1 -8.48 -4.30 -1.81
C MET A 1 -7.90 -3.02 -2.38
N TYR A 2 -7.21 -3.08 -3.52
CA TYR A 2 -6.68 -1.92 -4.24
C TYR A 2 -6.96 -2.05 -5.75
N GLY A 3 -7.13 -0.92 -6.42
CA GLY A 3 -7.40 -0.85 -7.85
C GLY A 3 -8.34 0.32 -8.19
N THR A 4 -8.76 0.39 -9.45
CA THR A 4 -9.70 1.41 -9.89
C THR A 4 -11.10 1.18 -9.32
N ARG A 5 -11.93 2.23 -9.26
CA ARG A 5 -13.36 2.13 -8.90
C ARG A 5 -14.07 0.98 -9.62
N LYS A 6 -13.79 0.81 -10.92
CA LYS A 6 -14.41 -0.23 -11.77
C LYS A 6 -14.01 -1.63 -11.29
N GLU A 7 -12.75 -1.82 -10.95
CA GLU A 7 -12.23 -3.11 -10.49
C GLU A 7 -12.74 -3.42 -9.10
N LEU A 8 -12.66 -2.47 -8.17
CA LEU A 8 -13.16 -2.64 -6.80
C LEU A 8 -14.66 -2.95 -6.78
N THR A 9 -15.46 -2.27 -7.60
CA THR A 9 -16.91 -2.57 -7.70
C THR A 9 -17.15 -3.99 -8.20
N ARG A 10 -16.32 -4.47 -9.13
CA ARG A 10 -16.44 -5.83 -9.66
C ARG A 10 -16.04 -6.87 -8.60
N GLU A 11 -15.02 -6.60 -7.79
CA GLU A 11 -14.65 -7.45 -6.64
C GLU A 11 -15.80 -7.52 -5.63
N LEU A 12 -16.34 -6.36 -5.21
CA LEU A 12 -17.45 -6.30 -4.25
C LEU A 12 -18.65 -7.14 -4.69
N LYS A 13 -19.03 -7.05 -5.97
CA LYS A 13 -20.12 -7.84 -6.55
C LYS A 13 -19.88 -9.36 -6.54
N ARG A 14 -18.63 -9.80 -6.50
CA ARG A 14 -18.28 -11.23 -6.42
C ARG A 14 -18.24 -11.73 -4.99
N MET A 15 -17.82 -10.89 -4.05
CA MET A 15 -17.61 -11.26 -2.66
C MET A 15 -18.89 -11.21 -1.83
N PHE A 16 -19.79 -10.27 -2.13
CA PHE A 16 -20.95 -9.98 -1.27
C PHE A 16 -22.27 -10.06 -2.04
N ALA A 17 -23.35 -10.39 -1.32
CA ALA A 17 -24.69 -10.42 -1.91
C ALA A 17 -25.19 -8.99 -2.19
N ALA A 18 -26.02 -8.82 -3.23
CA ALA A 18 -26.49 -7.50 -3.65
C ALA A 18 -27.29 -6.72 -2.58
N ALA A 19 -27.90 -7.45 -1.63
CA ALA A 19 -28.70 -6.86 -0.55
C ALA A 19 -27.96 -6.82 0.81
N GLU A 20 -26.70 -7.24 0.83
CA GLU A 20 -25.90 -7.25 2.06
C GLU A 20 -25.48 -5.82 2.44
N PRO A 21 -25.73 -5.37 3.68
CA PRO A 21 -25.28 -4.06 4.12
C PRO A 21 -23.76 -4.07 4.31
N LEU A 22 -23.05 -3.15 3.63
CA LEU A 22 -21.60 -3.02 3.69
C LEU A 22 -21.20 -1.64 4.20
N ALA A 23 -20.21 -1.59 5.08
CA ALA A 23 -19.46 -0.37 5.40
C ALA A 23 -18.14 -0.38 4.61
N ILE A 24 -17.86 0.70 3.87
CA ILE A 24 -16.65 0.79 3.03
C ILE A 24 -15.84 2.01 3.45
N LEU A 25 -14.57 1.79 3.76
CA LEU A 25 -13.59 2.85 3.99
C LEU A 25 -12.74 3.02 2.73
N VAL A 26 -12.55 4.27 2.29
CA VAL A 26 -11.87 4.59 1.03
C VAL A 26 -10.59 5.37 1.33
N TRP A 27 -9.50 4.91 0.74
CA TRP A 27 -8.21 5.58 0.72
C TRP A 27 -7.90 6.05 -0.71
N THR A 28 -7.35 7.25 -0.84
CA THR A 28 -6.91 7.85 -2.10
C THR A 28 -5.46 8.32 -1.98
N ALA A 29 -4.81 8.62 -3.11
CA ALA A 29 -3.45 9.15 -3.10
C ALA A 29 -3.40 10.48 -2.32
N ASP A 30 -4.43 11.32 -2.47
CA ASP A 30 -4.60 12.56 -1.70
C ASP A 30 -4.73 12.30 -0.20
N SER A 31 -5.50 11.29 0.22
CA SER A 31 -5.67 10.99 1.64
C SER A 31 -4.39 10.45 2.27
N VAL A 32 -3.58 9.69 1.52
CA VAL A 32 -2.24 9.27 1.97
C VAL A 32 -1.31 10.48 2.05
N SER A 33 -1.33 11.35 1.03
CA SER A 33 -0.46 12.52 0.95
C SER A 33 -0.72 13.54 2.05
N ALA A 34 -1.99 13.71 2.44
CA ALA A 34 -2.37 14.59 3.54
C ALA A 34 -1.78 14.15 4.90
N LEU A 35 -1.46 12.87 5.08
CA LEU A 35 -0.96 12.32 6.35
C LEU A 35 0.57 12.34 6.48
N ALA A 36 1.30 12.64 5.41
CA ALA A 36 2.77 12.64 5.37
C ALA A 36 3.42 13.86 6.08
N GLU A 37 2.61 14.72 6.74
CA GLU A 37 2.97 15.81 7.67
C GLU A 37 4.46 16.24 7.69
N ALA A 38 4.88 16.99 6.67
CA ALA A 38 6.21 17.64 6.48
C ALA A 38 7.23 16.94 5.58
N SER A 39 7.04 15.67 5.19
CA SER A 39 7.83 15.06 4.11
C SER A 39 7.00 15.01 2.84
N ALA A 40 7.53 15.52 1.73
CA ALA A 40 6.91 15.29 0.43
C ALA A 40 6.81 13.78 0.20
N ILE A 41 5.60 13.29 -0.08
CA ILE A 41 5.39 11.95 -0.60
C ILE A 41 5.35 12.06 -2.13
N THR A 42 5.95 11.11 -2.84
CA THR A 42 5.80 11.05 -4.29
C THR A 42 4.50 10.35 -4.67
N GLU A 43 4.02 10.57 -5.90
CA GLU A 43 2.86 9.86 -6.42
C GLU A 43 3.08 8.33 -6.42
N ASP A 44 4.28 7.87 -6.80
CA ASP A 44 4.68 6.46 -6.74
C ASP A 44 4.64 5.90 -5.31
N GLU A 45 5.15 6.65 -4.33
CA GLU A 45 5.09 6.24 -2.92
C GLU A 45 3.63 6.13 -2.44
N ALA A 46 2.77 7.09 -2.80
CA ALA A 46 1.36 7.07 -2.43
C ALA A 46 0.63 5.88 -3.08
N GLU A 47 0.89 5.58 -4.35
CA GLU A 47 0.33 4.42 -5.04
C GLU A 47 0.77 3.10 -4.40
N ARG A 48 2.05 2.98 -4.04
CA ARG A 48 2.58 1.80 -3.34
C ARG A 48 1.96 1.63 -1.96
N VAL A 49 1.80 2.71 -1.19
CA VAL A 49 1.08 2.67 0.09
C VAL A 49 -0.35 2.17 -0.09
N LEU A 50 -1.07 2.66 -1.10
CA LEU A 50 -2.43 2.20 -1.40
C LEU A 50 -2.46 0.71 -1.78
N ALA A 51 -1.47 0.23 -2.53
CA ALA A 51 -1.34 -1.18 -2.87
C ALA A 51 -1.10 -2.06 -1.63
N GLU A 52 -0.24 -1.63 -0.71
CA GLU A 52 0.02 -2.32 0.56
C GLU A 52 -1.23 -2.34 1.45
N ILE A 53 -1.95 -1.22 1.62
CA ILE A 53 -3.26 -1.18 2.29
C ILE A 53 -4.23 -2.17 1.61
N GLY A 54 -4.19 -2.22 0.29
CA GLY A 54 -5.00 -3.12 -0.52
C GLY A 54 -4.74 -4.60 -0.27
N ALA A 55 -3.51 -4.95 0.14
CA ALA A 55 -3.03 -6.31 0.38
C ALA A 55 -3.26 -6.80 1.82
N ILE A 56 -3.58 -5.91 2.77
CA ILE A 56 -3.97 -6.29 4.14
C ILE A 56 -5.17 -7.24 4.07
N THR A 57 -5.08 -8.35 4.80
CA THR A 57 -6.10 -9.40 4.75
C THR A 57 -7.41 -8.95 5.40
N MET A 58 -8.50 -9.66 5.10
CA MET A 58 -9.77 -9.35 5.73
C MET A 58 -9.74 -9.53 7.26
N ASP A 59 -8.97 -10.50 7.76
CA ASP A 59 -8.88 -10.75 9.19
C ASP A 59 -8.04 -9.67 9.89
N ASP A 60 -6.90 -9.30 9.31
CA ASP A 60 -5.99 -8.30 9.90
C ASP A 60 -6.64 -6.90 9.95
N HIS A 61 -7.30 -6.46 8.86
CA HIS A 61 -7.94 -5.14 8.88
C HIS A 61 -9.13 -5.07 9.84
N GLN A 62 -9.82 -6.19 10.13
CA GLN A 62 -10.92 -6.20 11.09
C GLN A 62 -10.40 -6.14 12.53
N ALA A 63 -9.24 -6.75 12.79
CA ALA A 63 -8.62 -6.75 14.11
C ALA A 63 -7.97 -5.41 14.44
N GLU A 64 -7.23 -4.81 13.50
CA GLU A 64 -6.32 -3.67 13.78
C GLU A 64 -6.73 -2.38 13.06
N GLY A 65 -7.54 -2.46 12.01
CA GLY A 65 -7.90 -1.33 11.16
C GLY A 65 -6.72 -0.78 10.35
N VAL A 66 -6.95 0.35 9.69
CA VAL A 66 -5.90 1.11 8.99
C VAL A 66 -5.86 2.52 9.58
N SER A 67 -4.83 2.78 10.37
CA SER A 67 -4.63 4.05 11.07
C SER A 67 -3.60 4.94 10.38
N VAL A 68 -3.48 6.19 10.82
CA VAL A 68 -2.38 7.08 10.39
C VAL A 68 -1.01 6.47 10.70
N ALA A 69 -0.87 5.77 11.83
CA ALA A 69 0.37 5.07 12.17
C ALA A 69 0.67 3.94 11.17
N THR A 70 -0.33 3.13 10.82
CA THR A 70 -0.22 2.08 9.79
C THR A 70 0.31 2.65 8.47
N VAL A 71 -0.25 3.78 8.01
CA VAL A 71 0.17 4.45 6.78
C VAL A 71 1.62 4.94 6.86
N ARG A 72 2.04 5.49 8.00
CA ARG A 72 3.41 5.95 8.22
C ARG A 72 4.42 4.80 8.21
N ASP A 73 4.06 3.68 8.85
CA ASP A 73 4.92 2.49 8.90
C ASP A 73 5.10 1.87 7.51
N LEU A 74 4.02 1.79 6.72
CA LEU A 74 4.09 1.34 5.33
C LEU A 74 4.99 2.25 4.47
N LEU A 75 4.83 3.57 4.60
CA LEU A 75 5.67 4.53 3.87
C LEU A 75 7.14 4.42 4.26
N ALA A 76 7.44 4.25 5.55
CA ALA A 76 8.79 4.02 6.02
C ALA A 76 9.39 2.74 5.41
N GLY A 77 8.65 1.63 5.41
CA GLY A 77 9.08 0.37 4.79
C GLY A 77 9.34 0.49 3.28
N ILE A 78 8.49 1.23 2.56
CA ILE A 78 8.65 1.51 1.13
C ILE A 78 9.97 2.28 0.85
N ARG A 79 10.27 3.27 1.68
CA ARG A 79 11.49 4.10 1.57
C ARG A 79 12.74 3.32 1.92
N GLU A 80 12.69 2.50 2.96
CA GLU A 80 13.79 1.59 3.34
C GLU A 80 14.12 0.63 2.19
N ALA A 81 13.09 0.02 1.59
CA ALA A 81 13.26 -0.88 0.44
C ALA A 81 13.81 -0.17 -0.80
N GLY A 82 13.45 1.10 -1.02
CA GLY A 82 13.97 1.94 -2.12
C GLY A 82 15.38 2.49 -1.86
N GLY A 83 15.75 2.68 -0.59
CA GLY A 83 17.06 3.15 -0.15
C GLY A 83 18.13 2.04 -0.03
N ALA A 84 17.69 0.78 0.07
CA ALA A 84 18.56 -0.40 0.05
C ALA A 84 19.09 -0.73 -1.37
N GLY A 85 19.79 0.23 -1.98
CA GLY A 85 20.55 0.05 -3.22
C GLY A 85 21.81 -0.79 -3.02
N CYS A 86 21.67 -2.12 -3.08
CA CYS A 86 22.61 -3.11 -3.62
C CYS A 86 24.06 -3.19 -3.08
N PRO A 87 24.37 -4.07 -2.10
CA PRO A 87 25.74 -4.47 -1.80
C PRO A 87 26.14 -5.67 -2.68
N GLY A 88 26.74 -5.44 -3.86
CA GLY A 88 27.26 -6.58 -4.62
C GLY A 88 27.55 -6.38 -6.09
N ARG A 89 28.52 -5.51 -6.43
CA ARG A 89 29.30 -5.70 -7.66
C ARG A 89 30.77 -5.65 -7.28
N ARG A 90 31.35 -6.80 -6.91
CA ARG A 90 32.81 -6.96 -6.87
C ARG A 90 33.31 -7.11 -8.30
N PRO A 91 34.18 -6.23 -8.82
CA PRO A 91 34.91 -6.52 -10.03
C PRO A 91 36.10 -7.43 -9.68
N GLY A 92 36.22 -8.55 -10.39
CA GLY A 92 37.47 -9.32 -10.44
C GLY A 92 37.33 -10.77 -10.03
N LEU A 93 36.92 -11.62 -10.98
CA LEU A 93 37.45 -12.97 -11.05
C LEU A 93 38.19 -13.08 -12.40
N LEU A 94 39.50 -12.82 -12.37
CA LEU A 94 40.39 -13.21 -13.45
C LEU A 94 40.37 -14.74 -13.52
N LYS A 95 40.05 -15.26 -14.70
CA LYS A 95 40.34 -16.65 -15.06
C LYS A 95 41.86 -16.82 -15.13
N ALA A 96 42.37 -17.86 -14.49
CA ALA A 96 43.56 -18.60 -14.89
C ALA A 96 43.19 -20.08 -14.81
#